data_AF-A0A0H3M909-F1
#
_entry.id   AF-A0A0H3M909-F1
#
_cell.length_a   1.000
_cell.length_b   1.000
_cell.length_c   1.000
_cell.angle_alpha   90.00
_cell.angle_beta   90.00
_cell.angle_gamma   90.00
#
_symmetry.space_group_name_H-M   'P 1'
#
loop_
_entity.id
_entity.type
_entity.pdbx_description
1 polymer ?
#
loop_
_entity_poly.entity_id
_entity_poly.type
_entity_poly.pdbx_seq_one_letter_code
_entity_poly.pdbx_strand_id
1 'polypeptide(L)'
;MVPGPVHTSPREVAGPVDVLILAVKATQNDAARPWLTRLCDERTVVAVLQNGVEQVEQVQPHCPSSAVVPAIVWCSAETQPQGWVRLRGEAALVVPTGPAAEQFAGLLRGAGATVDCDPDFTTAAWRKLLVNALAGFMVLSGRRSAMFRRDDVAALSRRYVAECLAVARAEGARLDDDVVDEVVRLVRSAPQDMGTSMLADRAAHRPLEWDLRNGVIVRKARAHGLATPISDVLVPLLAAASDGPG
;
A
#
# COMPACT_ATOMS: atom_id res chain seq x y z
N MET A 1 -6.07 5.12 -23.79
CA MET A 1 -5.44 6.44 -24.01
C MET A 1 -5.47 7.17 -22.69
N VAL A 2 -4.32 7.52 -22.12
CA VAL A 2 -4.31 8.44 -20.96
C VAL A 2 -4.69 9.81 -21.51
N PRO A 3 -5.84 10.39 -21.15
CA PRO A 3 -6.20 11.73 -21.61
C PRO A 3 -5.09 12.71 -21.19
N GLY A 4 -4.67 13.57 -22.12
CA GLY A 4 -3.44 14.36 -21.98
C GLY A 4 -3.55 15.55 -21.02
N PRO A 5 -2.48 16.37 -20.92
CA PRO A 5 -1.12 16.14 -21.42
C PRO A 5 -0.32 15.17 -20.53
N VAL A 6 0.62 14.43 -21.13
CA VAL A 6 1.60 13.61 -20.40
C VAL A 6 2.92 14.39 -20.36
N HIS A 7 3.39 14.71 -19.15
CA HIS A 7 4.66 15.37 -18.92
C HIS A 7 5.68 14.38 -18.35
N THR A 8 6.92 14.43 -18.83
CA THR A 8 8.02 13.59 -18.33
C THR A 8 9.10 14.40 -17.62
N SER A 9 8.94 15.73 -17.57
CA SER A 9 9.82 16.64 -16.85
C SER A 9 9.02 17.63 -15.98
N PRO A 10 9.40 17.84 -14.70
CA PRO A 10 8.78 18.87 -13.86
C PRO A 10 8.89 20.28 -14.45
N ARG A 11 9.82 20.53 -15.38
CA ARG A 11 9.96 21.86 -16.00
C ARG A 11 8.83 22.20 -16.97
N GLU A 12 8.05 21.21 -17.38
CA GLU A 12 7.00 21.35 -18.40
C GLU A 12 5.62 21.68 -17.81
N VAL A 13 5.47 21.63 -16.49
CA VAL A 13 4.20 21.92 -15.81
C VAL A 13 4.11 23.39 -15.36
N ALA A 14 2.91 23.94 -15.43
CA ALA A 14 2.65 25.38 -15.30
C ALA A 14 2.76 25.91 -13.86
N GLY A 15 2.50 25.09 -12.86
CA GLY A 15 2.56 25.50 -11.45
C GLY A 15 1.84 24.54 -10.52
N PRO A 16 1.58 24.97 -9.27
CA PRO A 16 0.86 24.17 -8.30
C PRO A 16 -0.54 23.76 -8.75
N VAL A 17 -1.01 22.63 -8.23
CA VAL A 17 -2.35 22.09 -8.47
C VAL A 17 -3.15 22.01 -7.18
N ASP A 18 -4.49 21.95 -7.28
CA ASP A 18 -5.35 21.81 -6.11
C ASP A 18 -5.22 20.42 -5.46
N VAL A 19 -5.10 19.38 -6.29
CA VAL A 19 -4.96 17.98 -5.85
C VAL A 19 -3.87 17.29 -6.67
N LEU A 20 -2.87 16.74 -5.98
CA LEU A 20 -1.83 15.89 -6.54
C LEU A 20 -2.05 14.44 -6.06
N ILE A 21 -2.17 13.51 -7.01
CA ILE A 21 -2.26 12.07 -6.72
C ILE A 21 -0.88 11.44 -6.88
N LEU A 22 -0.25 11.04 -5.77
CA LEU A 22 1.03 10.36 -5.77
C LEU A 22 0.82 8.84 -5.88
N ALA A 23 0.99 8.31 -7.10
CA ALA A 23 0.79 6.90 -7.45
C ALA A 23 2.06 6.19 -7.95
N VAL A 24 3.23 6.83 -7.83
CA VAL A 24 4.52 6.14 -7.98
C VAL A 24 4.75 5.21 -6.78
N LYS A 25 5.64 4.22 -6.92
CA LYS A 25 6.01 3.38 -5.77
C LYS A 25 6.71 4.22 -4.71
N ALA A 26 6.59 3.80 -3.45
CA ALA A 26 7.21 4.54 -2.36
C ALA A 26 8.74 4.53 -2.43
N THR A 27 9.34 3.50 -3.04
CA THR A 27 10.77 3.45 -3.38
C THR A 27 11.22 4.56 -4.36
N GLN A 28 10.28 5.32 -4.92
CA GLN A 28 10.50 6.41 -5.86
C GLN A 28 10.18 7.79 -5.27
N ASN A 29 9.91 7.90 -3.96
CA ASN A 29 9.57 9.17 -3.31
C ASN A 29 10.65 10.24 -3.50
N ASP A 30 11.94 9.88 -3.33
CA ASP A 30 13.05 10.78 -3.60
C ASP A 30 13.09 11.26 -5.06
N ALA A 31 12.84 10.36 -6.01
CA ALA A 31 12.78 10.69 -7.44
C ALA A 31 11.55 11.55 -7.79
N ALA A 32 10.47 11.47 -7.00
CA ALA A 32 9.29 12.31 -7.15
C ALA A 32 9.47 13.71 -6.57
N ARG A 33 10.49 13.96 -5.73
CA ARG A 33 10.71 15.25 -5.07
C ARG A 33 10.70 16.46 -6.03
N PRO A 34 11.36 16.45 -7.20
CA PRO A 34 11.31 17.59 -8.13
C PRO A 34 9.90 17.89 -8.65
N TRP A 35 9.04 16.87 -8.78
CA TRP A 35 7.64 17.04 -9.14
C TRP A 35 6.84 17.67 -8.00
N LEU A 36 7.00 17.15 -6.79
CA LEU A 36 6.35 17.67 -5.58
C LEU A 36 6.72 19.14 -5.35
N THR A 37 8.01 19.50 -5.45
CA THR A 37 8.45 20.90 -5.33
C THR A 37 7.78 21.84 -6.34
N ARG A 38 7.45 21.34 -7.54
CA ARG A 38 6.90 22.17 -8.61
C ARG A 38 5.38 22.27 -8.58
N LEU A 39 4.71 21.19 -8.20
CA LEU A 39 3.27 21.01 -8.27
C LEU A 39 2.57 21.26 -6.92
N CYS A 40 3.31 21.41 -5.83
CA CYS A 40 2.75 21.60 -4.50
C CYS A 40 2.98 23.01 -3.96
N ASP A 41 1.93 23.60 -3.40
CA ASP A 41 1.96 24.78 -2.53
C ASP A 41 1.14 24.51 -1.24
N GLU A 42 0.91 25.53 -0.41
CA GLU A 42 0.12 25.45 0.82
C GLU A 42 -1.38 25.16 0.60
N ARG A 43 -1.88 25.25 -0.63
CA ARG A 43 -3.27 24.95 -1.01
C ARG A 43 -3.39 23.57 -1.65
N THR A 44 -2.28 22.97 -2.07
CA THR A 44 -2.28 21.62 -2.66
C THR A 44 -2.58 20.55 -1.62
N VAL A 45 -3.51 19.67 -1.96
CA VAL A 45 -3.72 18.38 -1.29
C VAL A 45 -2.90 17.30 -1.99
N VAL A 46 -2.01 16.63 -1.27
CA VAL A 46 -1.20 15.51 -1.79
C VAL A 46 -1.81 14.19 -1.32
N ALA A 47 -2.56 13.52 -2.19
CA ALA A 47 -3.14 12.21 -1.91
C ALA A 47 -2.14 11.10 -2.23
N VAL A 48 -1.73 10.33 -1.22
CA VAL A 48 -0.71 9.28 -1.35
C VAL A 48 -1.37 7.91 -1.43
N LEU A 49 -1.36 7.31 -2.62
CA LEU A 49 -2.01 6.02 -2.90
C LEU A 49 -1.06 4.83 -2.71
N GLN A 50 0.09 5.06 -2.06
CA GLN A 50 1.11 4.06 -1.80
C GLN A 50 0.69 3.07 -0.72
N ASN A 51 1.19 1.84 -0.79
CA ASN A 51 0.96 0.84 0.25
C ASN A 51 1.78 1.15 1.52
N GLY A 52 1.34 0.60 2.65
CA GLY A 52 1.99 0.78 3.94
C GLY A 52 1.11 1.54 4.92
N VAL A 53 1.72 1.98 6.01
CA VAL A 53 1.09 2.76 7.09
C VAL A 53 1.89 4.02 7.45
N GLU A 54 2.99 4.28 6.72
CA GLU A 54 3.94 5.37 6.98
C GLU A 54 3.91 6.43 5.86
N GLN A 55 2.82 6.51 5.09
CA GLN A 55 2.73 7.37 3.90
C GLN A 55 2.97 8.84 4.23
N VAL A 56 2.38 9.33 5.32
CA VAL A 56 2.49 10.75 5.72
C VAL A 56 3.93 11.04 6.13
N GLU A 57 4.52 10.20 6.97
CA GLU A 57 5.88 10.31 7.46
C GLU A 57 6.90 10.31 6.32
N GLN A 58 6.66 9.52 5.28
CA GLN A 58 7.55 9.43 4.12
C GLN A 58 7.38 10.58 3.13
N VAL A 59 6.15 11.08 2.92
CA VAL A 59 5.88 12.05 1.84
C VAL A 59 5.90 13.50 2.32
N GLN A 60 5.48 13.78 3.56
CA GLN A 60 5.44 15.14 4.12
C GLN A 60 6.78 15.89 4.02
N PRO A 61 7.95 15.26 4.26
CA PRO A 61 9.24 15.94 4.11
C PRO A 61 9.53 16.49 2.70
N HIS A 62 8.87 15.95 1.67
CA HIS A 62 9.03 16.39 0.28
C HIS A 62 8.08 17.52 -0.12
N CYS A 63 7.02 17.77 0.65
CA CYS A 63 6.00 18.80 0.41
C CYS A 63 5.50 19.42 1.73
N PRO A 64 6.39 20.09 2.50
CA PRO A 64 6.12 20.44 3.89
C PRO A 64 4.98 21.44 4.12
N SER A 65 4.61 22.22 3.10
CA SER A 65 3.49 23.17 3.17
C SER A 65 2.14 22.55 2.81
N SER A 66 2.12 21.39 2.18
CA SER A 66 0.90 20.78 1.64
C SER A 66 0.24 19.84 2.65
N ALA A 67 -1.08 19.71 2.53
CA ALA A 67 -1.82 18.70 3.28
C ALA A 67 -1.61 17.33 2.64
N VAL A 68 -0.93 16.41 3.34
CA VAL A 68 -0.74 15.03 2.89
C VAL A 68 -1.89 14.14 3.38
N VAL A 69 -2.59 13.51 2.45
CA VAL A 69 -3.71 12.60 2.72
C VAL A 69 -3.29 11.16 2.36
N PRO A 70 -3.10 10.26 3.34
CA PRO A 70 -2.85 8.86 3.04
C PRO A 70 -4.13 8.19 2.52
N ALA A 71 -3.99 7.26 1.57
CA ALA A 71 -5.12 6.55 0.98
C ALA A 71 -4.87 5.03 0.92
N ILE A 72 -5.85 4.28 1.41
CA ILE A 72 -5.92 2.83 1.29
C ILE A 72 -6.65 2.49 0.00
N VAL A 73 -5.93 2.00 -1.00
CA VAL A 73 -6.53 1.56 -2.26
C VAL A 73 -6.90 0.07 -2.22
N TRP A 74 -8.17 -0.25 -2.45
CA TRP A 74 -8.73 -1.58 -2.65
C TRP A 74 -9.11 -1.79 -4.12
N CYS A 75 -8.11 -1.89 -4.99
CA CYS A 75 -8.34 -2.30 -6.37
C CYS A 75 -7.14 -3.06 -6.93
N SER A 76 -7.41 -4.05 -7.78
CA SER A 76 -6.37 -4.72 -8.55
C SER A 76 -6.28 -4.10 -9.93
N ALA A 77 -5.28 -3.25 -10.14
CA ALA A 77 -4.95 -2.67 -11.45
C ALA A 77 -3.69 -3.32 -12.01
N GLU A 78 -3.75 -3.77 -13.25
CA GLU A 78 -2.63 -4.42 -13.93
C GLU A 78 -2.39 -3.78 -15.30
N THR A 79 -1.20 -3.23 -15.50
CA THR A 79 -0.77 -2.72 -16.80
C THR A 79 -0.61 -3.85 -17.80
N GLN A 80 -1.16 -3.68 -18.99
CA GLN A 80 -1.08 -4.66 -20.06
C GLN A 80 -0.08 -4.19 -21.13
N PRO A 81 0.62 -5.12 -21.81
CA PRO A 81 1.64 -4.77 -22.81
C PRO A 81 1.13 -3.85 -23.93
N GLN A 82 -0.17 -3.87 -24.20
CA GLN A 82 -0.80 -3.05 -25.24
C GLN A 82 -1.20 -1.64 -24.75
N GLY A 83 -0.74 -1.21 -23.58
CA GLY A 83 -0.91 0.16 -23.08
C GLY A 83 -2.28 0.47 -22.45
N TRP A 84 -3.05 -0.55 -22.08
CA TRP A 84 -4.28 -0.42 -21.30
C TRP A 84 -4.09 -0.99 -19.89
N VAL A 85 -4.97 -0.59 -18.96
CA VAL A 85 -4.97 -1.08 -17.58
C VAL A 85 -6.18 -1.99 -17.39
N ARG A 86 -5.93 -3.21 -16.93
CA ARG A 86 -6.99 -4.11 -16.48
C ARG A 86 -7.31 -3.80 -15.02
N LEU A 87 -8.50 -3.26 -14.78
CA LEU A 87 -9.05 -3.12 -13.44
C LEU A 87 -9.91 -4.35 -13.12
N ARG A 88 -9.62 -5.04 -12.01
CA ARG A 88 -10.45 -6.13 -11.50
C ARG A 88 -11.27 -5.61 -10.32
N GLY A 89 -12.59 -5.60 -10.48
CA GLY A 89 -13.52 -5.04 -9.50
C GLY A 89 -13.65 -3.52 -9.62
N GLU A 90 -14.41 -2.93 -8.70
CA GLU A 90 -14.56 -1.48 -8.59
C GLU A 90 -13.34 -0.85 -7.91
N ALA A 91 -13.07 0.42 -8.23
CA ALA A 91 -12.04 1.19 -7.52
C ALA A 91 -12.62 1.67 -6.19
N ALA A 92 -12.19 1.04 -5.09
CA ALA A 92 -12.58 1.44 -3.75
C ALA A 92 -11.36 2.01 -2.99
N LEU A 93 -11.56 3.10 -2.26
CA LEU A 93 -10.54 3.74 -1.44
C LEU A 93 -11.08 4.06 -0.05
N VAL A 94 -10.19 4.05 0.94
CA VAL A 94 -10.45 4.59 2.27
C VAL A 94 -9.42 5.68 2.55
N VAL A 95 -9.87 6.83 3.06
CA VAL A 95 -9.05 7.98 3.45
C VAL A 95 -9.46 8.43 4.85
N PRO A 96 -8.63 9.16 5.62
CA PRO A 96 -9.06 9.72 6.89
C PRO A 96 -10.17 10.77 6.71
N THR A 97 -10.89 11.11 7.76
CA THR A 97 -11.79 12.28 7.76
C THR A 97 -11.01 13.59 7.78
N GLY A 98 -11.55 14.64 7.14
CA GLY A 98 -11.03 16.01 7.22
C GLY A 98 -11.17 16.77 5.90
N PRO A 99 -11.01 18.11 5.90
CA PRO A 99 -11.29 18.93 4.72
C PRO A 99 -10.49 18.53 3.47
N ALA A 100 -9.18 18.29 3.61
CA ALA A 100 -8.32 17.87 2.51
C ALA A 100 -8.71 16.48 1.96
N ALA A 101 -9.05 15.55 2.85
CA ALA A 101 -9.48 14.21 2.46
C ALA A 101 -10.84 14.23 1.77
N GLU A 102 -11.78 15.05 2.22
CA GLU A 102 -13.08 15.23 1.56
C GLU A 102 -12.95 15.87 0.18
N GLN A 103 -12.04 16.83 0.02
CA GLN A 103 -11.74 17.42 -1.30
C GLN A 103 -11.25 16.34 -2.28
N PHE A 104 -10.30 15.51 -1.87
CA PHE A 104 -9.81 14.39 -2.68
C PHE A 104 -10.90 13.32 -2.92
N ALA A 105 -11.65 12.95 -1.88
CA ALA A 105 -12.72 11.96 -1.97
C ALA A 105 -13.82 12.42 -2.93
N GLY A 106 -14.23 13.69 -2.88
CA GLY A 106 -15.20 14.27 -3.80
C GLY A 106 -14.76 14.17 -5.27
N LEU A 107 -13.48 14.43 -5.55
CA LEU A 107 -12.91 14.31 -6.89
C LEU A 107 -12.98 12.87 -7.41
N LEU A 108 -12.57 11.89 -6.61
CA LEU A 108 -12.59 10.47 -7.03
C LEU A 108 -14.00 9.88 -7.08
N ARG A 109 -14.90 10.28 -6.18
CA ARG A 109 -16.33 9.92 -6.25
C ARG A 109 -16.96 10.45 -7.55
N GLY A 110 -16.65 11.68 -7.93
CA GLY A 110 -17.09 12.26 -9.22
C GLY A 110 -16.53 11.53 -10.44
N ALA A 111 -15.37 10.88 -10.31
CA ALA A 111 -14.76 10.04 -11.35
C ALA A 111 -15.26 8.57 -11.34
N GLY A 112 -16.17 8.20 -10.44
CA GLY A 112 -16.78 6.87 -10.37
C GLY A 112 -16.10 5.87 -9.43
N ALA A 113 -15.19 6.32 -8.56
CA ALA A 113 -14.63 5.48 -7.50
C ALA A 113 -15.50 5.54 -6.23
N THR A 114 -15.53 4.44 -5.48
CA THR A 114 -16.06 4.43 -4.12
C THR A 114 -14.97 4.93 -3.19
N VAL A 115 -15.23 6.00 -2.43
CA VAL A 115 -14.27 6.53 -1.45
C VAL A 115 -14.95 6.73 -0.12
N ASP A 116 -14.45 6.08 0.91
CA ASP A 116 -14.93 6.21 2.29
C ASP A 116 -13.97 7.09 3.09
N CYS A 117 -14.53 8.08 3.80
CA CYS A 117 -13.79 8.91 4.74
C CYS A 117 -13.97 8.31 6.15
N ASP A 118 -12.96 7.59 6.63
CA ASP A 118 -13.02 6.81 7.86
C ASP A 118 -12.37 7.58 9.03
N PRO A 119 -13.10 7.84 10.13
CA PRO A 119 -12.52 8.48 11.31
C PRO A 119 -11.51 7.57 12.05
N ASP A 120 -11.50 6.27 11.77
CA ASP A 120 -10.56 5.28 12.29
C ASP A 120 -9.62 4.74 11.19
N PHE A 121 -9.02 5.67 10.45
CA PHE A 121 -8.10 5.33 9.36
C PHE A 121 -6.94 4.42 9.80
N THR A 122 -6.42 4.59 11.01
CA THR A 122 -5.34 3.73 11.55
C THR A 122 -5.76 2.26 11.54
N THR A 123 -6.96 1.95 12.03
CA THR A 123 -7.48 0.57 12.05
C THR A 123 -7.67 0.03 10.63
N ALA A 124 -8.22 0.84 9.72
CA ALA A 124 -8.37 0.47 8.31
C ALA A 124 -7.01 0.20 7.63
N ALA A 125 -6.02 1.05 7.88
CA ALA A 125 -4.69 0.97 7.28
C ALA A 125 -3.95 -0.28 7.75
N TRP A 126 -3.98 -0.55 9.05
CA TRP A 126 -3.42 -1.77 9.61
C TRP A 126 -4.14 -3.02 9.11
N ARG A 127 -5.48 -3.04 9.04
CA ARG A 127 -6.23 -4.17 8.46
C ARG A 127 -5.78 -4.47 7.02
N LYS A 128 -5.57 -3.44 6.19
CA LYS A 128 -5.02 -3.60 4.85
C LYS A 128 -3.58 -4.12 4.89
N LEU A 129 -2.76 -3.61 5.81
CA LEU A 129 -1.38 -4.04 5.98
C LEU A 129 -1.27 -5.51 6.38
N LEU A 130 -2.15 -6.04 7.24
CA LEU A 130 -2.20 -7.47 7.59
C LEU A 130 -2.34 -8.35 6.33
N VAL A 131 -3.27 -7.98 5.43
CA VAL A 131 -3.46 -8.67 4.14
C VAL A 131 -2.22 -8.55 3.26
N ASN A 132 -1.66 -7.35 3.16
CA ASN A 132 -0.46 -7.08 2.37
C ASN A 132 0.78 -7.81 2.90
N ALA A 133 0.96 -7.88 4.21
CA ALA A 133 2.06 -8.59 4.85
C ALA A 133 1.97 -10.09 4.52
N LEU A 134 0.79 -10.70 4.73
CA LEU A 134 0.54 -12.11 4.43
C LEU A 134 0.78 -12.44 2.95
N ALA A 135 0.37 -11.52 2.06
CA ALA A 135 0.65 -11.62 0.62
C ALA A 135 2.14 -11.71 0.27
N GLY A 136 3.06 -11.36 1.18
CA GLY A 136 4.51 -11.58 1.01
C GLY A 136 4.88 -13.05 0.79
N PHE A 137 4.07 -14.01 1.26
CA PHE A 137 4.32 -15.44 1.01
C PHE A 137 4.26 -15.81 -0.47
N MET A 138 3.38 -15.16 -1.23
CA MET A 138 3.28 -15.36 -2.68
C MET A 138 4.57 -14.90 -3.36
N VAL A 139 5.17 -13.82 -2.88
CA VAL A 139 6.42 -13.26 -3.42
C VAL A 139 7.58 -14.22 -3.21
N LEU A 140 7.77 -14.74 -1.99
CA LEU A 140 8.86 -15.70 -1.73
C LEU A 140 8.70 -17.03 -2.46
N SER A 141 7.48 -17.56 -2.50
CA SER A 141 7.22 -18.86 -3.12
C SER A 141 7.15 -18.80 -4.64
N GLY A 142 6.99 -17.60 -5.23
CA GLY A 142 6.66 -17.43 -6.64
C GLY A 142 5.29 -18.03 -7.02
N ARG A 143 4.41 -18.29 -6.04
CA ARG A 143 3.09 -18.88 -6.24
C ARG A 143 1.99 -17.84 -6.08
N ARG A 144 0.86 -18.09 -6.74
CA ARG A 144 -0.36 -17.30 -6.63
C ARG A 144 -1.22 -17.79 -5.44
N SER A 145 -2.31 -17.09 -5.17
CA SER A 145 -3.22 -17.31 -4.02
C SER A 145 -3.63 -18.77 -3.75
N ALA A 146 -3.68 -19.63 -4.78
CA ALA A 146 -3.98 -21.06 -4.62
C ALA A 146 -3.14 -21.76 -3.53
N MET A 147 -1.91 -21.28 -3.27
CA MET A 147 -1.04 -21.83 -2.23
C MET A 147 -1.67 -21.78 -0.81
N PHE A 148 -2.50 -20.77 -0.52
CA PHE A 148 -3.12 -20.60 0.80
C PHE A 148 -4.17 -21.68 1.11
N ARG A 149 -4.62 -22.45 0.10
CA ARG A 149 -5.57 -23.53 0.31
C ARG A 149 -4.97 -24.72 1.05
N ARG A 150 -3.64 -24.90 1.00
CA ARG A 150 -2.95 -25.92 1.78
C ARG A 150 -3.05 -25.63 3.27
N ASP A 151 -3.31 -26.66 4.06
CA ASP A 151 -3.55 -26.47 5.50
C ASP A 151 -2.29 -26.07 6.27
N ASP A 152 -1.11 -26.52 5.83
CA ASP A 152 0.17 -26.12 6.42
C ASP A 152 0.46 -24.63 6.19
N VAL A 153 0.21 -24.12 4.99
CA VAL A 153 0.30 -22.70 4.66
C VAL A 153 -0.73 -21.91 5.45
N ALA A 154 -1.98 -22.36 5.52
CA ALA A 154 -3.02 -21.67 6.29
C ALA A 154 -2.71 -21.61 7.79
N ALA A 155 -2.10 -22.65 8.37
CA ALA A 155 -1.64 -22.64 9.75
C ALA A 155 -0.50 -21.63 9.97
N LEU A 156 0.47 -21.56 9.04
CA LEU A 156 1.52 -20.55 9.07
C LEU A 156 0.94 -19.13 8.90
N SER A 157 -0.02 -18.95 7.99
CA SER A 157 -0.69 -17.67 7.76
C SER A 157 -1.34 -17.13 9.02
N ARG A 158 -2.04 -17.96 9.79
CA ARG A 158 -2.66 -17.54 11.06
C ARG A 158 -1.63 -17.06 12.07
N ARG A 159 -0.53 -17.81 12.26
CA ARG A 159 0.54 -17.40 13.17
C ARG A 159 1.16 -16.07 12.73
N TYR A 160 1.38 -15.89 11.44
CA TYR A 160 1.98 -14.68 10.92
C TYR A 160 1.04 -13.47 11.04
N VAL A 161 -0.23 -13.63 10.71
CA VAL A 161 -1.21 -12.53 10.86
C VAL A 161 -1.41 -12.17 12.34
N ALA A 162 -1.38 -13.15 13.26
CA ALA A 162 -1.43 -12.88 14.70
C ALA A 162 -0.21 -12.07 15.18
N GLU A 163 0.99 -12.34 14.65
CA GLU A 163 2.19 -11.53 14.90
C GLU A 163 1.99 -10.09 14.40
N CYS A 164 1.52 -9.90 13.17
CA CYS A 164 1.21 -8.57 12.64
C CYS A 164 0.11 -7.85 13.44
N LEU A 165 -0.91 -8.57 13.91
CA LEU A 165 -2.00 -8.02 14.71
C LEU A 165 -1.52 -7.47 16.05
N ALA A 166 -0.58 -8.17 16.72
CA ALA A 166 0.00 -7.68 17.96
C ALA A 166 0.68 -6.32 17.76
N VAL A 167 1.43 -6.16 16.67
CA VAL A 167 2.08 -4.90 16.30
C VAL A 167 1.04 -3.83 15.93
N ALA A 168 0.01 -4.19 15.16
CA ALA A 168 -1.06 -3.27 14.78
C ALA A 168 -1.76 -2.67 16.00
N ARG A 169 -2.06 -3.49 17.01
CA ARG A 169 -2.68 -3.04 18.27
C ARG A 169 -1.77 -2.12 19.06
N ALA A 170 -0.47 -2.41 19.12
CA ALA A 170 0.50 -1.54 19.76
C ALA A 170 0.63 -0.17 19.07
N GLU A 171 0.37 -0.12 17.76
CA GLU A 171 0.31 1.09 16.94
C GLU A 171 -1.09 1.76 16.95
N GLY A 172 -2.00 1.30 17.80
CA GLY A 172 -3.29 1.93 18.07
C GLY A 172 -4.47 1.43 17.21
N ALA A 173 -4.28 0.41 16.38
CA ALA A 173 -5.37 -0.19 15.62
C ALA A 173 -6.34 -0.98 16.53
N ARG A 174 -7.65 -0.78 16.34
CA ARG A 174 -8.72 -1.45 17.08
C ARG A 174 -9.25 -2.63 16.27
N LEU A 175 -8.45 -3.70 16.21
CA LEU A 175 -8.79 -4.93 15.52
C LEU A 175 -9.04 -6.04 16.53
N ASP A 176 -10.17 -6.75 16.40
CA ASP A 176 -10.52 -7.92 17.22
C ASP A 176 -9.74 -9.17 16.79
N ASP A 177 -9.76 -10.21 17.62
CA ASP A 177 -8.98 -11.44 17.39
C ASP A 177 -9.44 -12.22 16.14
N ASP A 178 -10.71 -12.05 15.75
CA ASP A 178 -11.32 -12.69 14.59
C ASP A 178 -10.68 -12.26 13.26
N VAL A 179 -10.07 -11.06 13.21
CA VAL A 179 -9.39 -10.53 12.02
C VAL A 179 -8.32 -11.49 11.48
N VAL A 180 -7.69 -12.29 12.36
CA VAL A 180 -6.70 -13.30 11.95
C VAL A 180 -7.34 -14.31 11.00
N ASP A 181 -8.48 -14.86 11.39
CA ASP A 181 -9.19 -15.83 10.57
C ASP A 181 -9.88 -15.16 9.38
N GLU A 182 -10.34 -13.92 9.50
CA GLU A 182 -10.89 -13.15 8.37
C GLU A 182 -9.87 -12.95 7.25
N VAL A 183 -8.65 -12.50 7.58
CA VAL A 183 -7.57 -12.30 6.61
C VAL A 183 -7.16 -13.62 5.95
N VAL A 184 -7.07 -14.71 6.72
CA VAL A 184 -6.75 -16.03 6.18
C VAL A 184 -7.88 -16.55 5.28
N ARG A 185 -9.15 -16.38 5.67
CA ARG A 185 -10.29 -16.73 4.82
C ARG A 185 -10.27 -15.94 3.52
N LEU A 186 -10.02 -14.63 3.57
CA LEU A 186 -9.94 -13.74 2.41
C LEU A 186 -8.94 -14.26 1.36
N VAL A 187 -7.71 -14.58 1.77
CA VAL A 187 -6.69 -15.07 0.82
C VAL A 187 -6.98 -16.49 0.32
N ARG A 188 -7.66 -17.33 1.11
CA ARG A 188 -8.06 -18.69 0.70
C ARG A 188 -9.22 -18.69 -0.29
N SER A 189 -10.17 -17.78 -0.12
CA SER A 189 -11.36 -17.65 -0.99
C SER A 189 -11.08 -16.88 -2.27
N ALA A 190 -9.94 -16.20 -2.36
CA ALA A 190 -9.53 -15.48 -3.57
C ALA A 190 -9.49 -16.42 -4.81
N PRO A 191 -9.74 -15.88 -6.02
CA PRO A 191 -9.50 -16.61 -7.28
C PRO A 191 -8.12 -17.23 -7.28
N GLN A 192 -8.00 -18.50 -7.71
CA GLN A 192 -6.76 -19.29 -7.61
C GLN A 192 -5.56 -18.66 -8.35
N ASP A 193 -5.85 -17.89 -9.40
CA ASP A 193 -4.88 -17.18 -10.22
C ASP A 193 -4.60 -15.75 -9.72
N MET A 194 -5.12 -15.36 -8.56
CA MET A 194 -4.88 -14.03 -8.00
C MET A 194 -3.42 -13.90 -7.56
N GLY A 195 -2.72 -12.94 -8.16
CA GLY A 195 -1.39 -12.49 -7.75
C GLY A 195 -1.45 -11.17 -6.98
N THR A 196 -0.28 -10.58 -6.74
CA THR A 196 -0.14 -9.27 -6.09
C THR A 196 0.82 -8.38 -6.88
N SER A 197 0.75 -7.07 -6.66
CA SER A 197 1.68 -6.11 -7.27
C SER A 197 3.14 -6.50 -7.04
N MET A 198 3.50 -6.80 -5.78
CA MET A 198 4.87 -7.19 -5.42
C MET A 198 5.29 -8.54 -6.02
N LEU A 199 4.36 -9.48 -6.25
CA LEU A 199 4.66 -10.70 -7.01
C LEU A 199 4.92 -10.40 -8.49
N ALA A 200 4.13 -9.51 -9.09
CA ALA A 200 4.33 -9.09 -10.48
C ALA A 200 5.66 -8.33 -10.64
N ASP A 201 6.06 -7.54 -9.65
CA ASP A 201 7.36 -6.87 -9.61
C ASP A 201 8.52 -7.85 -9.54
N ARG A 202 8.40 -8.88 -8.68
CA ARG A 202 9.40 -9.95 -8.59
C ARG A 202 9.55 -10.67 -9.93
N ALA A 203 8.44 -11.02 -10.57
CA ALA A 203 8.44 -11.69 -11.87
C ALA A 203 9.07 -10.83 -12.98
N ALA A 204 9.09 -9.51 -12.81
CA ALA A 204 9.64 -8.55 -13.74
C ALA A 204 11.01 -7.99 -13.30
N HIS A 205 11.66 -8.56 -12.29
CA HIS A 205 12.95 -8.12 -11.77
C HIS A 205 12.99 -6.61 -11.43
N ARG A 206 11.93 -6.13 -10.75
CA ARG A 206 11.83 -4.75 -10.28
C ARG A 206 12.06 -4.68 -8.77
N PRO A 207 12.48 -3.50 -8.24
CA PRO A 207 12.48 -3.25 -6.80
C PRO A 207 11.12 -3.56 -6.16
N LEU A 208 11.15 -4.25 -5.02
CA LEU A 208 9.99 -4.70 -4.27
C LEU A 208 9.74 -3.79 -3.07
N GLU A 209 8.49 -3.45 -2.78
CA GLU A 209 8.09 -2.63 -1.62
C GLU A 209 8.00 -3.43 -0.31
N TRP A 210 8.97 -4.32 -0.07
CA TRP A 210 8.94 -5.22 1.08
C TRP A 210 9.16 -4.48 2.40
N ASP A 211 9.89 -3.37 2.40
CA ASP A 211 10.22 -2.64 3.62
C ASP A 211 9.01 -1.86 4.15
N LEU A 212 8.19 -1.35 3.23
CA LEU A 212 6.94 -0.63 3.51
C LEU A 212 5.78 -1.55 3.96
N ARG A 213 5.89 -2.84 3.67
CA ARG A 213 4.83 -3.83 3.92
C ARG A 213 5.17 -4.79 5.05
N ASN A 214 6.33 -5.43 4.95
CA ASN A 214 6.78 -6.45 5.89
C ASN A 214 7.84 -5.89 6.83
N GLY A 215 8.74 -5.01 6.36
CA GLY A 215 9.77 -4.36 7.17
C GLY A 215 9.20 -3.49 8.29
N VAL A 216 8.10 -2.79 8.01
CA VAL A 216 7.38 -1.97 9.00
C VAL A 216 6.92 -2.77 10.22
N ILE A 217 6.53 -4.04 10.05
CA ILE A 217 6.14 -4.92 11.17
C ILE A 217 7.30 -5.07 12.16
N VAL A 218 8.50 -5.35 11.65
CA VAL A 218 9.72 -5.52 12.47
C VAL A 218 10.13 -4.21 13.14
N ARG A 219 10.11 -3.08 12.40
CA ARG A 219 10.48 -1.77 12.96
C ARG A 219 9.56 -1.36 14.10
N LYS A 220 8.25 -1.44 13.89
CA LYS A 220 7.25 -1.07 14.89
C LYS A 220 7.25 -2.04 16.07
N ALA A 221 7.38 -3.35 15.84
CA ALA A 221 7.51 -4.34 16.91
C ALA A 221 8.67 -4.03 17.86
N ARG A 222 9.85 -3.69 17.31
CA ARG A 222 11.03 -3.33 18.11
C ARG A 222 10.79 -2.12 19.01
N ALA A 223 10.09 -1.10 18.51
CA ALA A 223 9.74 0.08 19.31
C ALA A 223 8.83 -0.26 20.51
N HIS A 224 8.03 -1.32 20.39
CA HIS A 224 7.12 -1.79 21.44
C HIS A 224 7.64 -3.01 22.23
N GLY A 225 8.87 -3.47 21.97
CA GLY A 225 9.42 -4.67 22.61
C GLY A 225 8.69 -5.98 22.27
N LEU A 226 8.02 -6.04 21.12
CA LEU A 226 7.31 -7.22 20.64
C LEU A 226 8.24 -8.14 19.83
N ALA A 227 8.09 -9.45 19.99
CA ALA A 227 8.81 -10.45 19.20
C ALA A 227 8.14 -10.66 17.84
N THR A 228 8.96 -10.80 16.79
CA THR A 228 8.49 -11.03 15.40
C THR A 228 9.17 -12.22 14.72
N PRO A 229 9.10 -13.44 15.30
CA PRO A 229 9.90 -14.57 14.82
C PRO A 229 9.63 -14.96 13.37
N ILE A 230 8.42 -14.76 12.85
CA ILE A 230 8.12 -15.04 11.44
C ILE A 230 8.63 -13.90 10.56
N SER A 231 8.41 -12.64 10.94
CA SER A 231 8.94 -11.50 10.18
C SER A 231 10.47 -11.49 10.14
N ASP A 232 11.14 -11.93 11.21
CA ASP A 232 12.61 -12.01 11.31
C ASP A 232 13.23 -12.97 10.28
N VAL A 233 12.45 -13.93 9.78
CA VAL A 233 12.83 -14.81 8.66
C VAL A 233 12.31 -14.27 7.33
N LEU A 234 11.05 -13.84 7.30
CA LEU A 234 10.37 -13.41 6.07
C LEU A 234 11.01 -12.17 5.45
N VAL A 235 11.30 -11.15 6.27
CA VAL A 235 11.78 -9.84 5.81
C VAL A 235 13.16 -9.95 5.14
N PRO A 236 14.20 -10.58 5.74
CA PRO A 236 15.48 -10.75 5.08
C PRO A 236 15.41 -11.52 3.76
N LEU A 237 14.53 -12.53 3.67
CA LEU A 237 14.35 -13.29 2.43
C LEU A 237 13.63 -12.48 1.34
N LEU A 238 12.69 -11.61 1.72
CA LEU A 238 12.05 -10.68 0.78
C LEU A 238 13.07 -9.66 0.27
N ALA A 239 13.88 -9.12 1.17
CA ALA A 239 14.97 -8.20 0.83
C ALA A 239 15.97 -8.83 -0.13
N ALA A 240 16.42 -10.06 0.16
CA ALA A 240 17.38 -10.78 -0.68
C ALA A 240 16.84 -11.13 -2.08
N ALA A 241 15.52 -11.08 -2.27
CA ALA A 241 14.89 -11.34 -3.55
C ALA A 241 14.50 -10.08 -4.34
N SER A 242 14.84 -8.90 -3.81
CA SER A 242 14.62 -7.60 -4.45
C SER A 242 15.92 -7.07 -5.03
N ASP A 243 15.85 -6.53 -6.25
CA ASP A 243 16.95 -5.75 -6.83
C ASP A 243 16.83 -4.30 -6.33
N GLY A 244 17.47 -3.96 -5.21
CA GLY A 244 17.51 -2.59 -4.64
C GLY A 244 16.79 -2.41 -3.29
N PRO A 245 16.79 -1.18 -2.72
CA PRO A 245 16.16 -0.90 -1.43
C PRO A 245 14.66 -1.19 -1.46
N GLY A 246 14.15 -1.64 -0.32
CA GLY A 246 12.78 -2.12 -0.14
C GLY A 246 11.73 -1.06 0.07
#